data_AF-A0A7V9RTS5-F1
#
_entry.id   AF-A0A7V9RTS5-F1
#
_cell.length_a   1.000
_cell.length_b   1.000
_cell.length_c   1.000
_cell.angle_alpha   90.00
_cell.angle_beta   90.00
_cell.angle_gamma   90.00
#
_symmetry.space_group_name_H-M   'P 1'
#
loop_
_entity.id
_entity.type
_entity.pdbx_description
1 polymer ?
#
loop_
_entity_poly.entity_id
_entity_poly.type
_entity_poly.pdbx_seq_one_letter_code
_entity_poly.pdbx_strand_id
1 'polypeptide(L)'
;MRLFMLKVFDYISELDCFKVNPEFKEIINDLEITEWSEVVWIGRYFMLDNDYGEHWFDNWDKREEIQEKAKEMGYEPDDLLIIDPSRLQNGKDGPCHTDEERKMFWTDVCKSLHISLETIFAESRKINKKNSGDNSLSLSNLEYKIEQLSSKLNNYE
;
A
#
# COMPACT_ATOMS: atom_id res chain seq x y z
N MET A 1 -12.87 -22.40 -0.32
CA MET A 1 -11.51 -21.86 -0.20
C MET A 1 -11.61 -20.60 0.64
N ARG A 2 -10.94 -20.52 1.79
CA ARG A 2 -10.97 -19.32 2.64
C ARG A 2 -10.03 -18.31 2.02
N LEU A 3 -10.49 -17.08 1.81
CA LEU A 3 -9.63 -16.00 1.34
C LEU A 3 -8.70 -15.60 2.49
N PHE A 4 -7.39 -15.77 2.31
CA PHE A 4 -6.41 -15.24 3.24
C PHE A 4 -6.27 -13.75 3.00
N MET A 5 -6.51 -12.96 4.04
CA MET A 5 -6.59 -11.51 4.00
C MET A 5 -5.41 -10.92 4.77
N LEU A 6 -4.60 -10.10 4.12
CA LEU A 6 -3.44 -9.42 4.70
C LEU A 6 -3.79 -8.00 5.04
N LYS A 7 -3.45 -7.58 6.26
CA LYS A 7 -3.55 -6.19 6.67
C LYS A 7 -2.48 -5.38 5.95
N VAL A 8 -2.86 -4.25 5.35
CA VAL A 8 -1.92 -3.44 4.56
C VAL A 8 -1.13 -2.47 5.44
N PHE A 9 -1.78 -1.85 6.42
CA PHE A 9 -1.19 -0.78 7.22
C PHE A 9 -1.33 -1.01 8.73
N ASP A 10 -0.32 -0.56 9.47
CA ASP A 10 -0.39 -0.37 10.91
C ASP A 10 -0.45 1.12 11.24
N TYR A 11 -1.39 1.50 12.09
CA TYR A 11 -1.58 2.88 12.51
C TYR A 11 -0.70 3.22 13.71
N ILE A 12 -0.02 4.37 13.65
CA ILE A 12 0.87 4.89 14.70
C ILE A 12 0.17 6.10 15.31
N SER A 13 -0.51 5.89 16.43
CA SER A 13 -1.35 6.92 17.07
C SER A 13 -0.57 8.17 17.47
N GLU A 14 0.68 8.02 17.87
CA GLU A 14 1.54 9.08 18.39
C GLU A 14 2.03 10.03 17.29
N LEU A 15 2.04 9.56 16.05
CA LEU A 15 2.43 10.30 14.85
C LEU A 15 1.23 10.64 13.96
N ASP A 16 0.05 10.09 14.24
CA ASP A 16 -1.15 10.22 13.42
C ASP A 16 -0.88 9.86 11.94
N CYS A 17 -0.22 8.71 11.76
CA CYS A 17 0.21 8.21 10.47
C CYS A 17 0.14 6.68 10.40
N PHE A 18 0.49 6.13 9.25
CA PHE A 18 0.51 4.70 8.97
C PHE A 18 1.91 4.27 8.57
N LYS A 19 2.21 3.00 8.82
CA LYS A 19 3.34 2.29 8.21
C LYS A 19 2.81 1.07 7.46
N VAL A 20 3.52 0.64 6.42
CA VAL A 20 3.21 -0.62 5.74
C VAL A 20 3.41 -1.77 6.72
N ASN A 21 2.45 -2.69 6.78
CA ASN A 21 2.56 -3.87 7.62
C ASN A 21 3.76 -4.74 7.14
N PRO A 22 4.66 -5.19 8.04
CA PRO A 22 5.86 -5.91 7.64
C PRO A 22 5.61 -7.20 6.85
N GLU A 23 4.57 -7.95 7.21
CA GLU A 23 4.19 -9.19 6.52
C GLU A 23 3.70 -8.91 5.10
N PHE A 24 2.87 -7.87 4.96
CA PHE A 24 2.45 -7.40 3.64
C PHE A 24 3.65 -6.94 2.80
N LYS A 25 4.56 -6.13 3.37
CA LYS A 25 5.78 -5.65 2.70
C LYS A 25 6.67 -6.80 2.22
N GLU A 26 6.88 -7.82 3.04
CA GLU A 26 7.65 -9.01 2.67
C GLU A 26 7.04 -9.73 1.46
N ILE A 27 5.73 -9.95 1.46
CA ILE A 27 5.04 -10.67 0.38
C ILE A 27 5.06 -9.88 -0.94
N ILE A 28 4.83 -8.57 -0.89
CA ILE A 28 4.86 -7.69 -2.08
C ILE A 28 6.27 -7.68 -2.69
N ASN A 29 7.31 -7.59 -1.86
CA ASN A 29 8.71 -7.61 -2.30
C ASN A 29 9.09 -8.97 -2.89
N ASP A 30 8.69 -10.07 -2.26
CA ASP A 30 8.95 -11.42 -2.75
C ASP A 30 8.32 -11.66 -4.13
N LEU A 31 7.18 -11.04 -4.40
CA LEU A 31 6.44 -11.14 -5.66
C LEU A 31 6.81 -10.06 -6.69
N GLU A 32 7.83 -9.25 -6.40
CA GLU A 32 8.36 -8.18 -7.26
C GLU A 32 7.30 -7.21 -7.78
N ILE A 33 6.30 -6.91 -6.95
CA ILE A 33 5.34 -5.84 -7.21
C ILE A 33 6.09 -4.52 -6.91
N THR A 34 6.95 -4.11 -7.83
CA THR A 34 7.90 -3.01 -7.69
C THR A 34 7.42 -1.79 -8.49
N GLU A 35 6.53 -0.99 -7.91
CA GLU A 35 6.23 0.35 -8.42
C GLU A 35 6.43 1.37 -7.30
N TRP A 36 7.57 2.07 -7.28
CA TRP A 36 7.92 3.26 -6.46
C TRP A 36 7.76 3.14 -4.91
N SER A 37 6.68 2.58 -4.36
CA SER A 37 6.52 2.08 -2.99
C SER A 37 5.57 0.87 -2.94
N GLU A 38 5.54 0.13 -1.83
CA GLU A 38 4.79 -1.13 -1.68
C GLU A 38 3.26 -0.98 -1.82
N VAL A 39 2.75 0.25 -1.81
CA VAL A 39 1.32 0.58 -1.77
C VAL A 39 0.87 1.57 -2.85
N VAL A 40 1.75 1.96 -3.77
CA VAL A 40 1.40 2.86 -4.90
C VAL A 40 0.22 2.31 -5.70
N TRP A 41 0.28 1.03 -6.06
CA TRP A 41 -0.77 0.38 -6.84
C TRP A 41 -2.12 0.34 -6.10
N ILE A 42 -2.10 0.25 -4.76
CA ILE A 42 -3.31 0.32 -3.93
C ILE A 42 -3.94 1.71 -4.04
N GLY A 43 -3.12 2.77 -4.09
CA GLY A 43 -3.59 4.14 -4.32
C GLY A 43 -4.37 4.30 -5.62
N ARG A 44 -3.95 3.61 -6.69
CA ARG A 44 -4.68 3.60 -7.97
C ARG A 44 -6.08 2.99 -7.83
N TYR A 45 -6.23 1.88 -7.11
CA TYR A 45 -7.54 1.28 -6.84
C TYR A 45 -8.49 2.22 -6.07
N PHE A 46 -7.97 3.13 -5.25
CA PHE A 46 -8.78 4.14 -4.57
C PHE A 46 -9.19 5.32 -5.45
N MET A 47 -8.45 5.59 -6.53
CA MET A 47 -8.53 6.85 -7.29
C MET A 47 -8.94 6.64 -8.75
N LEU A 48 -10.00 5.86 -8.98
CA LEU A 48 -10.51 5.56 -10.33
C LEU A 48 -9.45 4.96 -11.27
N ASP A 49 -8.44 4.29 -10.71
CA ASP A 49 -7.33 3.66 -11.44
C ASP A 49 -6.59 4.63 -12.38
N ASN A 50 -6.20 5.80 -11.87
CA ASN A 50 -5.39 6.78 -12.60
C ASN A 50 -4.02 7.03 -11.95
N ASP A 51 -3.05 7.49 -12.75
CA ASP A 51 -1.68 7.79 -12.29
C ASP A 51 -1.66 8.86 -11.19
N TYR A 52 -2.64 9.77 -11.14
CA TYR A 52 -2.71 10.77 -10.07
C TYR A 52 -2.90 10.14 -8.68
N GLY A 53 -3.53 8.95 -8.62
CA GLY A 53 -3.67 8.17 -7.40
C GLY A 53 -2.35 7.70 -6.78
N GLU A 54 -1.27 7.62 -7.56
CA GLU A 54 0.04 7.16 -7.07
C GLU A 54 0.72 8.18 -6.16
N HIS A 55 0.50 9.46 -6.41
CA HIS A 55 1.05 10.57 -5.62
C HIS A 55 0.16 10.97 -4.43
N TRP A 56 -0.98 10.32 -4.26
CA TRP A 56 -1.96 10.69 -3.23
C TRP A 56 -1.50 10.29 -1.83
N PHE A 57 -0.69 9.24 -1.73
CA PHE A 57 -0.01 8.82 -0.51
C PHE A 57 1.39 9.41 -0.34
N ASP A 58 1.89 10.08 -1.37
CA ASP A 58 3.19 10.75 -1.36
C ASP A 58 3.04 12.16 -0.77
N ASN A 59 2.93 12.23 0.55
CA ASN A 59 2.81 13.46 1.34
C ASN A 59 4.16 13.81 1.97
N TRP A 60 5.20 13.92 1.13
CA TRP A 60 6.58 14.16 1.54
C TRP A 60 6.72 15.32 2.53
N ASP A 61 6.14 16.48 2.22
CA ASP A 61 6.19 17.68 3.06
C ASP A 61 5.66 17.41 4.49
N LYS A 62 4.66 16.53 4.62
CA LYS A 62 4.11 16.13 5.92
C LYS A 62 5.02 15.18 6.69
N ARG A 63 5.86 14.41 6.00
CA ARG A 63 6.86 13.54 6.64
C ARG A 63 7.95 14.36 7.31
N GLU A 64 8.36 15.46 6.69
CA GLU A 64 9.35 16.37 7.27
C GLU A 64 8.88 16.92 8.64
N GLU A 65 7.58 17.23 8.78
CA GLU A 65 6.99 17.71 10.03
C GLU A 65 7.09 16.69 11.19
N ILE A 66 7.09 15.39 10.90
CA ILE A 66 7.12 14.31 11.91
C ILE A 66 8.43 13.53 11.96
N GLN A 67 9.40 13.87 11.10
CA GLN A 67 10.60 13.09 10.85
C GLN A 67 11.44 12.84 12.10
N GLU A 68 11.70 13.88 12.90
CA GLU A 68 12.54 13.76 14.10
C GLU A 68 11.92 12.77 15.09
N LYS A 69 10.61 12.94 15.37
CA LYS A 69 9.86 12.07 16.26
C LYS A 69 9.74 10.64 15.73
N ALA A 70 9.56 10.48 14.41
CA ALA A 70 9.54 9.16 13.77
C ALA A 70 10.87 8.41 13.98
N LYS A 71 12.00 9.10 13.79
CA LYS A 71 13.34 8.53 14.01
C LYS A 71 13.59 8.18 15.47
N GLU A 72 13.15 9.02 16.42
CA GLU A 72 13.21 8.71 17.86
C GLU A 72 12.43 7.43 18.23
N MET A 73 11.33 7.17 17.53
CA MET A 73 10.52 5.96 17.69
C MET A 73 11.03 4.76 16.89
N GLY A 74 12.13 4.92 16.13
CA GLY A 74 12.73 3.85 15.33
C GLY A 74 12.00 3.57 14.01
N TYR A 75 11.24 4.53 13.48
CA TYR A 75 10.61 4.43 12.17
C TYR A 75 11.45 5.15 11.11
N GLU A 76 11.49 4.58 9.90
CA GLU A 76 12.03 5.25 8.72
C GLU A 76 10.94 6.18 8.14
N PRO A 77 11.14 7.52 8.10
CA PRO A 77 10.13 8.45 7.60
C PRO A 77 9.64 8.14 6.19
N ASP A 78 10.52 7.61 5.33
CA ASP A 78 10.19 7.28 3.94
C ASP A 78 9.16 6.14 3.83
N ASP A 79 9.07 5.29 4.87
CA ASP A 79 8.11 4.20 4.98
C ASP A 79 6.75 4.64 5.59
N LEU A 80 6.60 5.93 5.95
CA LEU A 80 5.39 6.45 6.59
C LEU A 80 4.39 7.01 5.57
N LEU A 81 3.13 6.66 5.75
CA LEU A 81 1.99 7.22 5.02
C LEU A 81 1.23 8.16 5.94
N ILE A 82 1.10 9.41 5.53
CA ILE A 82 0.35 10.45 6.24
C ILE A 82 -0.85 10.82 5.40
N ILE A 83 -2.03 10.95 6.00
CA ILE A 83 -3.23 11.40 5.29
C ILE A 83 -3.24 12.94 5.30
N ASP A 84 -3.07 13.54 4.14
CA ASP A 84 -3.33 14.97 3.92
C ASP A 84 -4.75 15.18 3.37
N PRO A 85 -5.72 15.57 4.21
CA PRO A 85 -7.11 15.70 3.78
C PRO A 85 -7.36 16.80 2.75
N SER A 86 -6.46 17.78 2.66
CA SER A 86 -6.58 18.90 1.71
C SER A 86 -6.34 18.45 0.27
N ARG A 87 -5.54 17.39 0.06
CA ARG A 87 -5.26 16.77 -1.25
C ARG A 87 -6.36 15.81 -1.70
N LEU A 88 -7.30 15.50 -0.82
CA LEU A 88 -8.38 14.56 -1.09
C LEU A 88 -9.58 15.20 -1.84
N GLN A 89 -9.51 16.49 -2.16
CA GLN A 89 -10.51 17.20 -2.96
C GLN A 89 -10.11 17.27 -4.44
N ASN A 90 -11.10 17.36 -5.33
CA ASN A 90 -10.88 17.43 -6.79
C ASN A 90 -10.82 18.86 -7.36
N GLY A 91 -11.04 19.88 -6.51
CA GLY A 91 -11.01 21.30 -6.88
C GLY A 91 -12.08 21.78 -7.86
N LYS A 92 -13.04 20.92 -8.28
CA LYS A 92 -14.02 21.25 -9.31
C LYS A 92 -15.37 21.72 -8.77
N ASP A 93 -15.83 21.16 -7.63
CA ASP A 93 -17.13 21.50 -7.02
C ASP A 93 -17.06 21.60 -5.49
N GLY A 94 -15.92 22.06 -4.98
CA GLY A 94 -15.65 22.17 -3.55
C GLY A 94 -15.73 20.83 -2.80
N PRO A 95 -15.20 20.78 -1.59
CA PRO A 95 -15.41 19.61 -0.75
C PRO A 95 -16.80 19.60 -0.09
N CYS A 96 -17.51 18.47 -0.15
CA CYS A 96 -18.77 18.28 0.58
C CYS A 96 -18.58 18.03 2.09
N HIS A 97 -17.35 17.71 2.50
CA HIS A 97 -16.97 17.37 3.88
C HIS A 97 -15.82 18.28 4.34
N THR A 98 -15.59 18.43 5.64
CA THR A 98 -14.41 19.14 6.14
C THR A 98 -13.13 18.32 5.97
N ASP A 99 -11.97 18.93 6.20
CA ASP A 99 -10.70 18.21 6.21
C ASP A 99 -10.65 17.14 7.31
N GLU A 100 -11.20 17.46 8.49
CA GLU A 100 -11.29 16.53 9.61
C GLU A 100 -12.16 15.32 9.28
N GLU A 101 -13.33 15.54 8.67
CA GLU A 101 -14.23 14.46 8.25
C GLU A 101 -13.57 13.53 7.23
N ARG A 102 -12.89 14.11 6.24
CA ARG A 102 -12.13 13.32 5.26
C ARG A 102 -11.00 12.54 5.92
N LYS A 103 -10.23 13.17 6.81
CA LYS A 103 -9.12 12.51 7.50
C LYS A 103 -9.62 11.35 8.35
N MET A 104 -10.70 11.52 9.11
CA MET A 104 -11.30 10.44 9.89
C MET A 104 -11.73 9.27 8.99
N PHE A 105 -12.46 9.56 7.91
CA PHE A 105 -12.90 8.54 6.96
C PHE A 105 -11.73 7.74 6.38
N TRP A 106 -10.70 8.43 5.87
CA TRP A 106 -9.55 7.75 5.27
C TRP A 106 -8.68 7.03 6.30
N THR A 107 -8.61 7.52 7.53
CA THR A 107 -7.97 6.80 8.63
C THR A 107 -8.70 5.48 8.89
N ASP A 108 -10.03 5.48 8.90
CA ASP A 108 -10.83 4.26 9.08
C ASP A 108 -10.68 3.29 7.90
N VAL A 109 -10.64 3.81 6.67
CA VAL A 109 -10.36 3.02 5.46
C VAL A 109 -9.00 2.33 5.59
N CYS A 110 -7.92 3.08 5.87
CA CYS A 110 -6.58 2.53 5.97
C CYS A 110 -6.43 1.54 7.15
N LYS A 111 -7.06 1.80 8.31
CA LYS A 111 -7.10 0.88 9.45
C LYS A 111 -7.80 -0.44 9.13
N SER A 112 -8.84 -0.37 8.29
CA SER A 112 -9.67 -1.52 7.94
C SER A 112 -9.17 -2.27 6.71
N LEU A 113 -8.21 -1.69 5.97
CA LEU A 113 -7.76 -2.22 4.69
C LEU A 113 -7.06 -3.56 4.86
N HIS A 114 -7.72 -4.59 4.37
CA HIS A 114 -7.15 -5.90 4.14
C HIS A 114 -7.30 -6.27 2.68
N ILE A 115 -6.31 -6.95 2.15
CA ILE A 115 -6.30 -7.38 0.76
C ILE A 115 -6.08 -8.88 0.68
N SER A 116 -6.79 -9.53 -0.23
CA SER A 116 -6.61 -10.96 -0.42
C SER A 116 -5.29 -11.25 -1.13
N LEU A 117 -4.68 -12.39 -0.81
CA LEU A 117 -3.54 -12.87 -1.56
C LEU A 117 -3.87 -13.12 -3.03
N GLU A 118 -5.12 -13.50 -3.35
CA GLU A 118 -5.55 -13.65 -4.74
C GLU A 118 -5.41 -12.33 -5.52
N THR A 119 -5.77 -11.20 -4.92
CA THR A 119 -5.57 -9.87 -5.51
C THR A 119 -4.09 -9.56 -5.70
N ILE A 120 -3.26 -9.86 -4.69
CA ILE A 120 -1.80 -9.67 -4.78
C ILE A 120 -1.19 -10.52 -5.90
N PHE A 121 -1.55 -11.80 -5.98
CA PHE A 121 -1.07 -12.72 -7.02
C PHE A 121 -1.53 -12.28 -8.42
N ALA A 122 -2.76 -11.78 -8.55
CA ALA A 122 -3.25 -11.25 -9.81
C ALA A 122 -2.44 -10.02 -10.27
N GLU A 123 -2.14 -9.10 -9.36
CA GLU A 123 -1.34 -7.91 -9.66
C GLU A 123 0.11 -8.28 -10.03
N SER A 124 0.75 -9.18 -9.27
CA SER A 124 2.10 -9.66 -9.58
C SER A 124 2.17 -10.33 -10.96
N ARG A 125 1.19 -11.17 -11.32
CA ARG A 125 1.11 -11.76 -12.67
C ARG A 125 0.93 -10.71 -13.76
N LYS A 126 0.11 -9.68 -13.52
CA LYS A 126 -0.10 -8.56 -14.44
C LYS A 126 1.21 -7.78 -14.67
N ILE A 127 1.93 -7.44 -13.60
CA ILE A 127 3.23 -6.77 -13.67
C ILE A 127 4.26 -7.64 -14.38
N ASN A 128 4.40 -8.90 -14.00
CA ASN A 128 5.35 -9.83 -14.62
C ASN A 128 5.07 -10.02 -16.12
N LYS A 129 3.78 -10.07 -16.52
CA LYS A 129 3.40 -10.10 -17.93
C LYS A 129 3.76 -8.80 -18.67
N LYS A 130 3.56 -7.63 -18.04
CA LYS A 130 4.00 -6.34 -18.60
C LYS A 130 5.52 -6.31 -18.80
N ASN A 131 6.27 -6.93 -17.89
CA ASN A 131 7.73 -7.01 -17.92
C ASN A 131 8.27 -8.13 -18.82
N SER A 132 7.44 -9.04 -19.35
CA SER A 132 7.89 -10.19 -20.16
C SER A 132 8.63 -9.82 -21.46
N GLY A 133 8.57 -8.55 -21.89
CA GLY A 133 9.41 -8.02 -22.98
C GLY A 133 10.84 -7.69 -22.56
N ASP A 134 11.12 -7.64 -21.27
CA ASP A 134 12.42 -7.38 -20.65
C ASP A 134 12.77 -8.52 -19.68
N ASN A 135 13.55 -9.48 -20.16
CA ASN A 135 13.98 -10.64 -19.36
C ASN A 135 14.73 -10.27 -18.06
N SER A 136 15.19 -9.02 -17.91
CA SER A 136 15.83 -8.55 -16.68
C SER A 136 14.83 -8.12 -15.58
N LEU A 137 13.56 -7.92 -15.96
CA LEU A 137 12.48 -7.45 -15.08
C LEU A 137 11.36 -8.49 -14.90
N SER A 138 11.44 -9.62 -15.59
CA SER A 138 10.47 -10.71 -15.50
C SER A 138 10.94 -11.78 -14.52
N LEU A 139 10.10 -12.05 -13.53
CA LEU A 139 10.33 -13.07 -12.52
C LEU A 139 10.01 -14.46 -13.07
N SER A 140 11.03 -15.16 -13.54
CA SER A 140 10.89 -16.49 -14.18
C SER A 140 10.35 -17.58 -13.25
N ASN A 141 10.43 -17.40 -11.93
CA ASN A 141 9.93 -18.34 -10.92
C ASN A 141 8.67 -17.83 -10.18
N LEU A 142 7.94 -16.86 -10.73
CA LEU A 142 6.78 -16.25 -10.07
C LEU A 142 5.75 -17.30 -9.60
N GLU A 143 5.32 -18.20 -10.49
CA GLU A 143 4.29 -19.19 -10.14
C GLU A 143 4.75 -20.16 -9.03
N TYR A 144 6.05 -20.49 -9.00
CA TYR A 144 6.62 -21.28 -7.91
C TYR A 144 6.56 -20.52 -6.58
N LYS A 145 6.86 -19.21 -6.57
CA LYS A 145 6.73 -18.38 -5.36
C LYS A 145 5.27 -18.29 -4.89
N ILE A 146 4.32 -18.12 -5.81
CA ILE A 146 2.88 -18.11 -5.50
C ILE A 146 2.45 -19.45 -4.87
N GLU A 147 2.92 -20.58 -5.41
CA GLU A 147 2.63 -21.91 -4.88
C GLU A 147 3.21 -22.12 -3.48
N GLN A 148 4.44 -21.67 -3.23
CA GLN A 148 5.08 -21.70 -1.91
C GLN A 148 4.30 -20.88 -0.88
N LEU A 149 3.91 -19.65 -1.21
CA LEU A 149 3.10 -18.80 -0.33
C LEU A 149 1.74 -19.42 -0.05
N SER A 150 1.07 -19.94 -1.08
CA SER A 150 -0.23 -20.63 -0.93
C SER A 150 -0.12 -21.87 -0.04
N SER A 151 0.95 -22.65 -0.18
CA SER A 151 1.18 -23.87 0.59
C SER A 151 1.52 -23.58 2.05
N LYS A 152 2.36 -22.57 2.33
CA LYS A 152 2.66 -22.13 3.70
C LYS A 152 1.37 -21.84 4.47
N LEU A 153 0.42 -21.18 3.85
CA LEU A 153 -0.81 -20.71 4.49
C LEU A 153 -1.82 -21.83 4.75
N ASN A 154 -1.89 -22.83 3.86
CA ASN A 154 -2.68 -24.03 4.10
C ASN A 154 -2.12 -24.89 5.25
N ASN A 155 -0.85 -24.73 5.63
CA ASN A 155 -0.19 -25.47 6.71
C ASN A 155 -0.31 -24.78 8.09
N TYR A 156 -0.83 -23.55 8.16
CA TYR A 156 -1.15 -22.86 9.42
C TYR A 156 -2.61 -23.07 9.86
N GLU A 157 -3.35 -23.97 9.19
CA GLU A 157 -4.64 -24.52 9.61
C GLU A 157 -4.47 -25.72 10.56
#